data_AF-A0A9W6KBF0-F1
#
_entry.id   AF-A0A9W6KBF0-F1
#
_cell.length_a   1.000
_cell.length_b   1.000
_cell.length_c   1.000
_cell.angle_alpha   90.00
_cell.angle_beta   90.00
_cell.angle_gamma   90.00
#
_symmetry.space_group_name_H-M   'P 1'
#
loop_
_entity.id
_entity.type
_entity.pdbx_description
1 polymer ?
#
loop_
_entity_poly.entity_id
_entity_poly.type
_entity_poly.pdbx_seq_one_letter_code
_entity_poly.pdbx_strand_id
1 'polypeptide(L)' 'MLLGASTATVTHRASRFVEFMEDLMNRSGAPRRLRDVKVTEDSLALLARDAMKQERLLMNNPVDVREADALALYKKAF' A
#
# COMPACT_ATOMS: atom_id res chain seq x y z
N MET A 1 -5.32 -25.87 13.12
CA MET A 1 -3.96 -25.82 13.72
C MET A 1 -3.74 -24.40 14.23
N LEU A 2 -3.79 -24.19 15.54
CA LEU A 2 -3.48 -22.89 16.16
C LEU A 2 -1.98 -22.68 16.02
N LEU A 3 -1.56 -21.75 15.16
CA LEU A 3 -0.16 -21.33 15.08
C LEU A 3 0.21 -20.75 16.45
N GLY A 4 1.05 -21.46 17.20
CA GLY A 4 1.56 -21.01 18.49
C GLY A 4 2.31 -19.68 18.36
N ALA A 5 2.41 -18.93 19.47
CA ALA A 5 3.09 -17.65 19.51
C ALA A 5 4.53 -17.78 18.95
N SER A 6 4.78 -17.12 17.82
CA SER A 6 6.10 -17.12 17.19
C SER A 6 7.10 -16.38 18.09
N THR A 7 8.25 -17.01 18.37
CA THR A 7 9.37 -16.41 19.11
C THR A 7 10.16 -15.39 18.28
N ALA A 8 9.82 -15.22 17.00
CA ALA A 8 10.44 -14.24 16.13
C ALA A 8 10.16 -12.81 16.60
N THR A 9 11.09 -11.89 16.33
CA THR A 9 10.93 -10.46 16.63
C THR A 9 9.75 -9.85 15.87
N VAL A 10 9.21 -8.73 16.36
CA VAL A 10 8.10 -8.01 15.69
C VAL A 10 8.47 -7.66 14.25
N THR A 11 9.69 -7.15 14.02
CA THR A 11 10.20 -6.81 12.68
C THR A 11 10.20 -8.02 11.76
N HIS A 12 10.71 -9.16 12.22
CA HIS A 12 10.75 -10.36 11.39
C HIS A 12 9.33 -10.83 11.02
N ARG A 13 8.39 -10.80 11.96
CA ARG A 13 6.99 -11.15 11.67
C ARG A 13 6.33 -10.17 10.69
N ALA A 14 6.60 -8.86 10.84
CA ALA A 14 6.09 -7.84 9.92
C ALA A 14 6.63 -8.05 8.49
N SER A 15 7.93 -8.31 8.33
CA SER A 15 8.52 -8.61 7.01
C SER A 15 7.90 -9.86 6.38
N ARG A 16 7.75 -10.95 7.15
CA ARG A 16 7.12 -12.19 6.66
C ARG A 16 5.65 -11.98 6.25
N PHE A 17 4.94 -11.09 6.96
CA PHE A 17 3.58 -10.72 6.59
C PHE A 17 3.55 -9.96 5.25
N VAL A 18 4.44 -8.99 5.05
CA VAL A 18 4.56 -8.26 3.79
C VAL A 18 4.89 -9.19 2.63
N GLU A 19 5.87 -10.08 2.79
CA GLU A 19 6.24 -11.10 1.79
C GLU A 19 5.03 -11.98 1.39
N PHE A 20 4.25 -12.42 2.38
CA PHE A 20 3.06 -13.22 2.13
C PHE A 20 1.98 -12.44 1.35
N MET A 21 1.76 -11.17 1.69
CA MET A 21 0.82 -10.31 0.96
C MET A 21 1.27 -10.08 -0.48
N GLU A 22 2.58 -9.96 -0.73
CA GLU A 22 3.15 -9.86 -2.08
C GLU A 22 2.95 -11.14 -2.89
N ASP A 23 3.22 -12.32 -2.31
CA ASP A 23 2.94 -13.62 -2.95
C ASP A 23 1.46 -13.78 -3.30
N LEU A 24 0.57 -13.42 -2.37
CA LEU A 24 -0.88 -13.50 -2.57
C LEU A 24 -1.33 -12.64 -3.75
N MET A 25 -0.81 -11.41 -3.86
CA MET A 25 -1.12 -10.53 -4.99
C MET A 25 -0.57 -11.05 -6.32
N ASN A 26 0.59 -11.71 -6.33
CA ASN A 26 1.13 -12.34 -7.55
C ASN A 26 0.23 -13.50 -8.01
N ARG A 27 -0.27 -14.30 -7.07
CA ARG A 27 -1.13 -15.44 -7.35
C ARG A 27 -2.55 -15.06 -7.73
N SER A 28 -3.05 -13.90 -7.30
CA SER A 28 -4.41 -13.45 -7.61
C SER A 28 -4.57 -12.95 -9.05
N GLY A 29 -3.47 -12.66 -9.74
CA GLY A 29 -3.49 -12.07 -11.09
C GLY A 29 -3.90 -10.60 -11.11
N ALA A 30 -3.94 -9.94 -9.95
CA ALA A 30 -4.25 -8.52 -9.87
C ALA A 30 -3.14 -7.68 -10.54
N PRO A 31 -3.49 -6.63 -11.31
CA PRO A 31 -2.51 -5.69 -11.86
C PRO A 31 -1.62 -5.11 -10.76
N ARG A 32 -0.31 -5.10 -10.99
CA ARG A 32 0.69 -4.72 -9.97
C ARG A 32 1.09 -3.25 -10.07
N ARG A 33 0.88 -2.64 -11.24
CA ARG A 33 1.23 -1.24 -11.49
C ARG A 33 0.02 -0.43 -11.92
N LEU A 34 0.05 0.85 -11.59
CA LEU A 34 -1.00 1.78 -11.98
C LEU A 34 -1.14 1.89 -13.51
N ARG A 35 -0.03 1.79 -14.26
CA ARG A 35 -0.06 1.79 -15.73
C ARG A 35 -0.81 0.60 -16.33
N ASP A 36 -0.81 -0.54 -15.65
CA ASP A 36 -1.50 -1.75 -16.10
C ASP A 36 -3.04 -1.59 -16.03
N VAL A 37 -3.52 -0.59 -15.28
CA VAL A 37 -4.93 -0.19 -15.16
C VAL A 37 -5.23 1.16 -15.81
N LYS A 38 -4.39 1.60 -16.76
CA LYS A 38 -4.56 2.83 -17.57
C LYS A 38 -4.43 4.15 -16.79
N VAL A 39 -3.78 4.15 -15.63
CA VAL A 39 -3.38 5.40 -14.95
C VAL A 39 -2.18 5.97 -15.70
N THR A 40 -2.18 7.29 -15.91
CA THR A 40 -1.06 8.01 -16.54
C THR A 40 -0.20 8.70 -15.49
N GLU A 41 1.07 8.96 -15.79
CA GLU A 41 1.98 9.66 -14.87
C GLU A 41 1.45 11.07 -14.51
N ASP A 42 0.85 11.76 -15.48
CA ASP A 42 0.25 13.09 -15.27
C ASP A 42 -0.96 13.06 -14.31
N SER A 43 -1.61 11.90 -14.16
CA SER A 43 -2.75 11.75 -13.25
C SER A 43 -2.34 11.52 -11.80
N LEU A 44 -1.06 11.21 -11.50
CA LEU A 44 -0.61 10.89 -10.14
C LEU A 44 -0.78 12.06 -9.18
N ALA A 45 -0.53 13.29 -9.64
CA ALA A 45 -0.73 14.49 -8.82
C ALA A 45 -2.22 14.71 -8.49
N LEU A 46 -3.11 14.47 -9.47
CA LEU A 46 -4.55 14.54 -9.25
C LEU A 46 -5.01 13.48 -8.24
N LEU A 47 -4.53 12.24 -8.37
CA LEU A 47 -4.84 11.14 -7.46
C LEU A 47 -4.34 11.41 -6.04
N ALA A 48 -3.15 12.01 -5.88
CA ALA A 48 -2.62 12.41 -4.57
C ALA A 48 -3.53 13.45 -3.91
N ARG A 49 -3.95 14.48 -4.66
CA ARG A 49 -4.89 15.49 -4.17
C ARG A 49 -6.26 14.90 -3.82
N ASP A 50 -6.77 13.98 -4.63
CA ASP A 50 -8.05 13.33 -4.37
C ASP A 50 -8.00 12.35 -3.18
N ALA A 51 -6.83 11.74 -2.93
CA ALA A 51 -6.60 10.95 -1.72
C ALA A 51 -6.77 11.79 -0.45
N MET A 52 -6.40 13.08 -0.48
CA MET A 52 -6.56 14.00 0.66
C MET A 52 -8.02 14.27 1.03
N LYS A 53 -8.96 14.03 0.10
CA LYS A 53 -10.41 14.15 0.36
C LYS A 53 -10.97 12.98 1.16
N GLN A 54 -10.20 11.91 1.36
CA GLN A 54 -10.62 10.73 2.11
C GLN A 54 -10.43 10.94 3.62
N GLU A 55 -11.09 11.96 4.18
CA GLU A 55 -10.87 12.45 5.56
C GLU A 55 -11.01 11.35 6.62
N ARG A 56 -12.07 10.51 6.52
CA ARG A 56 -12.29 9.42 7.47
C ARG A 56 -11.20 8.35 7.39
N LEU A 57 -10.67 8.07 6.19
CA LEU A 57 -9.60 7.08 6.02
C LEU A 57 -8.29 7.62 6.57
N LEU A 58 -7.98 8.89 6.28
CA LEU A 58 -6.77 9.57 6.76
C LEU A 58 -6.78 9.72 8.28
N MET A 59 -7.91 10.10 8.88
CA MET A 59 -8.06 10.19 10.33
C MET A 59 -7.86 8.85 11.04
N ASN A 60 -8.25 7.74 10.40
CA ASN A 60 -8.07 6.40 10.95
C ASN A 60 -6.74 5.74 10.55
N ASN A 61 -5.92 6.41 9.73
CA ASN A 61 -4.62 5.89 9.37
C ASN A 61 -3.66 6.08 10.55
N PRO A 62 -3.00 5.03 11.05
CA PRO A 62 -2.05 5.16 12.16
C PRO A 62 -0.81 6.02 11.81
N VAL A 63 -0.59 6.31 10.52
CA VAL A 63 0.47 7.18 10.01
C VAL A 63 -0.17 8.44 9.46
N ASP A 64 0.31 9.61 9.89
CA ASP A 64 -0.07 10.90 9.29
C ASP A 64 0.44 10.94 7.84
N VAL A 65 -0.47 11.19 6.89
CA VAL A 65 -0.18 11.18 5.45
C VAL A 65 -0.55 12.52 4.87
N ARG A 66 0.45 13.21 4.32
CA ARG A 66 0.27 14.46 3.58
C ARG A 66 0.20 14.17 2.08
N GLU A 67 -0.20 15.19 1.31
CA GLU A 67 -0.33 15.07 -0.15
C GLU A 67 0.99 14.63 -0.81
N ALA A 68 2.12 15.14 -0.33
CA ALA A 68 3.45 14.77 -0.82
C ALA A 68 3.77 13.28 -0.57
N ASP A 69 3.32 12.72 0.56
CA ASP A 69 3.51 11.31 0.88
C ASP A 69 2.64 10.43 -0.03
N ALA A 70 1.37 10.82 -0.23
CA ALA A 70 0.48 10.16 -1.17
C ALA A 70 1.05 10.17 -2.60
N LEU A 71 1.59 11.31 -3.06
CA LEU A 71 2.25 11.42 -4.35
C LEU A 71 3.47 10.50 -4.45
N ALA A 72 4.30 10.43 -3.41
CA ALA A 72 5.45 9.54 -3.38
C ALA A 72 5.03 8.06 -3.43
N LEU A 73 3.92 7.69 -2.78
CA LEU A 73 3.35 6.35 -2.85
C LEU A 73 2.83 6.01 -4.25
N TYR A 74 2.08 6.93 -4.88
CA TYR A 74 1.61 6.74 -6.26
C TYR A 74 2.76 6.61 -7.25
N LYS A 75 3.84 7.38 -7.09
CA LYS A 75 5.06 7.26 -7.92
C LYS A 75 5.77 5.93 -7.73
N LYS A 76 5.80 5.36 -6.52
CA LYS A 76 6.38 4.03 -6.26
C LYS A 76 5.56 2.90 -6.88
N ALA A 77 4.25 3.10 -7.05
CA ALA A 77 3.31 2.11 -7.57
C ALA A 77 3.08 2.20 -9.10
N PHE A 78 3.62 3.23 -9.76
CA PHE A 78 3.58 3.39 -11.21
C PHE A 78 4.57 2.45 -11.92
#